data_AF-A0A5K7TVI9-F1
#
_entry.id   AF-A0A5K7TVI9-F1
#
_cell.length_a   1.000
_cell.length_b   1.000
_cell.length_c   1.000
_cell.angle_alpha   90.00
_cell.angle_beta   90.00
_cell.angle_gamma   90.00
#
_symmetry.space_group_name_H-M   'P 1'
#
loop_
_entity.id
_entity.type
_entity.pdbx_description
1 polymer ?
#
loop_
_entity_poly.entity_id
_entity_poly.type
_entity_poly.pdbx_seq_one_letter_code
_entity_poly.pdbx_strand_id
1 'polypeptide(L)' 'MQQKPRVVEHWTSDGKHCHFQYDFAKRTSWATDVLGRELEIQYNEDNRVIASRDFGGERYAMDLGLGL' A
#
# COMPACT_ATOMS: atom_id res chain seq x y z
N MET A 1 3.38 6.86 15.15
CA MET A 1 2.13 6.10 15.39
C MET A 1 2.47 4.87 16.23
N GLN A 2 1.70 4.56 17.28
CA GLN A 2 1.97 3.43 18.19
C GLN A 2 1.88 2.08 17.45
N GLN A 3 2.69 1.08 17.88
CA GLN A 3 2.67 -0.30 17.36
C GLN A 3 1.34 -0.97 17.69
N LYS A 4 0.37 -0.82 16.79
CA LYS A 4 -0.89 -1.56 16.80
C LYS A 4 -0.76 -2.76 15.86
N PRO A 5 -1.45 -3.89 16.14
CA PRO A 5 -1.49 -5.02 15.21
C PRO A 5 -1.93 -4.58 13.81
N ARG A 6 -1.33 -5.20 12.79
CA ARG A 6 -1.63 -5.01 11.36
C ARG A 6 -1.70 -6.36 10.68
N VAL A 7 -2.57 -6.47 9.68
CA VAL A 7 -2.65 -7.66 8.83
C VAL A 7 -1.36 -7.72 8.00
N VAL A 8 -0.62 -8.82 8.08
CA VAL A 8 0.62 -9.02 7.29
C VAL A 8 0.42 -10.03 6.16
N GLU A 9 -0.72 -10.72 6.15
CA GLU A 9 -1.05 -11.76 5.19
C GLU A 9 -2.57 -11.92 5.13
N HIS A 10 -3.13 -12.13 3.94
CA HIS A 10 -4.56 -12.33 3.72
C HIS A 10 -4.80 -13.31 2.58
N TRP A 11 -5.64 -14.31 2.81
CA TRP A 11 -6.12 -15.23 1.79
C TRP A 11 -7.64 -15.39 1.81
N THR A 12 -8.18 -15.77 0.67
CA THR A 12 -9.61 -16.08 0.48
C THR A 12 -9.78 -17.48 -0.11
N SER A 13 -10.96 -18.08 0.07
CA SER A 13 -11.24 -19.45 -0.39
C SER A 13 -11.22 -19.59 -1.93
N ASP A 14 -11.33 -18.49 -2.67
CA ASP A 14 -11.18 -18.45 -4.13
C ASP A 14 -9.71 -18.40 -4.59
N GLY A 15 -8.75 -18.52 -3.67
CA GLY A 15 -7.32 -18.68 -3.97
C GLY A 15 -6.52 -17.40 -4.05
N LYS A 16 -7.08 -16.23 -3.72
CA LYS A 16 -6.25 -15.02 -3.54
C LYS A 16 -5.39 -15.19 -2.30
N HIS A 17 -4.13 -14.77 -2.41
CA HIS A 17 -3.21 -14.72 -1.30
C HIS A 17 -2.28 -13.52 -1.48
N CYS A 18 -2.19 -12.66 -0.46
CA CYS A 18 -1.34 -11.48 -0.46
C CYS A 18 -0.59 -11.34 0.87
N HIS A 19 0.69 -10.95 0.79
CA HIS A 19 1.48 -10.48 1.93
C HIS A 19 1.51 -8.96 1.96
N PHE A 20 1.62 -8.35 3.14
CA PHE A 20 1.69 -6.91 3.32
C PHE A 20 2.92 -6.49 4.12
N GLN A 21 3.55 -5.40 3.70
CA GLN A 21 4.67 -4.76 4.40
C GLN A 21 4.36 -3.28 4.65
N TYR A 22 4.90 -2.73 5.72
CA TYR A 22 4.65 -1.35 6.16
C TYR A 22 5.95 -0.68 6.62
N ASP A 23 6.27 0.49 6.04
CA ASP A 23 7.29 1.40 6.53
C ASP A 23 6.61 2.71 6.95
N PHE A 24 6.37 2.88 8.25
CA PHE A 24 5.69 4.06 8.79
C PHE A 24 6.54 5.31 8.78
N ALA A 25 7.87 5.17 8.81
CA ALA A 25 8.77 6.31 8.73
C ALA A 25 8.72 6.92 7.32
N LYS A 26 8.66 6.07 6.30
CA LYS A 26 8.51 6.47 4.90
C LYS A 26 7.06 6.67 4.46
N ARG A 27 6.09 6.25 5.29
CA ARG A 27 4.66 6.23 4.97
C ARG A 27 4.39 5.47 3.67
N THR A 28 5.00 4.30 3.56
CA THR A 28 4.85 3.43 2.40
C THR A 28 4.34 2.07 2.85
N SER A 29 3.40 1.54 2.07
CA SER A 29 2.88 0.18 2.22
C SER A 29 3.11 -0.59 0.94
N TRP A 30 3.34 -1.89 1.08
CA TRP A 30 3.44 -2.81 -0.05
C TRP A 30 2.47 -3.97 0.11
N ALA A 31 2.09 -4.56 -1.02
CA ALA A 31 1.53 -5.90 -1.02
C ALA A 31 2.14 -6.74 -2.14
N THR A 32 2.42 -7.99 -1.84
CA THR A 32 2.91 -8.98 -2.79
C THR A 32 1.84 -10.05 -3.00
N ASP A 33 1.44 -10.30 -4.25
CA ASP A 33 0.47 -11.35 -4.56
C ASP A 33 1.13 -12.72 -4.74
N VAL A 34 0.31 -13.75 -4.95
CA VAL A 34 0.75 -15.15 -5.15
C VAL A 34 1.69 -15.34 -6.35
N LEU A 35 1.71 -14.41 -7.32
CA LEU A 35 2.59 -14.44 -8.49
C LEU A 35 3.91 -13.70 -8.22
N GLY A 36 4.10 -13.13 -7.02
CA GLY A 36 5.25 -12.33 -6.66
C GLY A 36 5.22 -10.90 -7.21
N ARG A 37 4.08 -10.44 -7.76
CA ARG A 37 3.92 -9.06 -8.21
C ARG A 37 3.74 -8.15 -7.00
N GLU A 38 4.27 -6.93 -7.08
CA GLU A 38 4.26 -5.99 -5.96
C GLU A 38 3.48 -4.72 -6.31
N LEU A 39 2.48 -4.39 -5.49
CA LEU A 39 1.92 -3.04 -5.41
C LEU A 39 2.62 -2.22 -4.31
N GLU A 40 2.74 -0.93 -4.54
CA GLU A 40 3.27 0.06 -3.60
C GLU A 40 2.28 1.22 -3.46
N ILE A 41 2.05 1.68 -2.22
CA ILE A 41 1.22 2.86 -1.92
C ILE A 41 2.01 3.81 -1.02
N GLN A 42 2.08 5.09 -1.40
CA GLN A 42 2.73 6.15 -0.64
C GLN A 42 1.69 7.14 -0.12
N TYR A 43 1.84 7.53 1.15
CA TYR A 43 0.92 8.41 1.85
C TYR A 43 1.58 9.72 2.29
N ASN A 44 0.82 10.81 2.30
CA ASN A 44 1.23 12.08 2.91
C ASN A 44 1.08 12.06 4.45
N GLU A 45 1.29 13.22 5.07
CA GLU A 45 1.24 13.38 6.52
C GLU A 45 -0.12 13.08 7.14
N ASP A 46 -1.18 13.38 6.40
CA ASP A 46 -2.58 13.14 6.77
C ASP A 46 -3.04 11.70 6.50
N ASN A 47 -2.14 10.82 6.04
CA ASN A 47 -2.43 9.45 5.60
C ASN A 47 -3.34 9.37 4.37
N ARG A 48 -3.28 10.38 3.49
CA ARG A 48 -3.89 10.33 2.16
C ARG A 48 -2.90 9.77 1.15
N VAL A 49 -3.38 8.95 0.22
CA VAL A 49 -2.54 8.41 -0.86
C VAL A 49 -2.12 9.55 -1.79
N ILE A 50 -0.84 9.63 -2.11
CA ILE A 50 -0.26 10.61 -3.04
C ILE A 50 0.43 9.96 -4.23
N ALA A 51 0.83 8.70 -4.12
CA ALA A 51 1.35 7.92 -5.23
C ALA A 51 1.08 6.44 -5.04
N SER A 52 1.00 5.72 -6.16
CA SER A 52 0.91 4.26 -6.16
C SER A 52 1.63 3.67 -7.36
N ARG A 53 2.04 2.40 -7.19
CA ARG A 53 2.39 1.49 -8.28
C ARG A 53 1.49 0.26 -8.16
N ASP A 54 0.80 -0.10 -9.23
CA ASP A 54 -0.07 -1.29 -9.23
C ASP A 54 0.74 -2.58 -9.51
N PHE A 55 0.05 -3.74 -9.47
CA PHE A 55 0.66 -5.04 -9.75
C PHE A 55 1.14 -5.22 -11.20
N GLY A 56 0.63 -4.39 -12.13
CA GLY A 56 1.10 -4.33 -13.52
C GLY A 56 2.36 -3.47 -13.69
N GLY A 57 2.70 -2.67 -12.69
CA GLY A 57 3.83 -1.74 -12.69
C GLY A 57 3.47 -0.31 -13.08
N GLU A 58 2.20 -0.05 -13.40
CA GLU A 58 1.72 1.29 -13.74
C GLU A 58 1.77 2.20 -12.51
N ARG A 59 2.12 3.48 -12.74
CA ARG A 59 2.34 4.46 -11.68
C ARG A 59 1.34 5.59 -11.76
N TYR A 60 0.79 5.97 -10.62
CA TYR A 60 -0.19 7.03 -10.48
C TYR A 60 0.27 8.02 -9.40
N ALA A 61 0.04 9.30 -9.65
CA ALA A 61 0.20 10.35 -8.66
C ALA A 61 -1.16 11.03 -8.43
N MET A 62 -1.44 11.40 -7.20
CA MET A 62 -2.68 12.07 -6.82
C MET A 62 -2.35 13.50 -6.41
N ASP A 63 -2.90 14.46 -7.16
CA ASP A 63 -2.94 15.84 -6.70
C ASP A 63 -4.17 16.00 -5.81
N LEU A 64 -3.94 16.30 -4.54
CA LEU A 64 -5.00 16.40 -3.54
C LEU A 64 -5.55 17.83 -3.41
N GLY A 65 -4.95 18.82 -4.10
CA GLY A 65 -5.27 20.23 -3.95
C GLY A 65 -4.97 20.72 -2.52
N LEU A 66 -4.21 21.80 -2.38
CA LEU A 66 -4.11 22.46 -1.08
C LEU A 66 -5.49 23.07 -0.76
N GLY A 67 -6.12 22.62 0.32
CA GLY A 67 -7.26 23.31 0.89
C GLY A 67 -6.80 24.67 1.41
N LEU A 68 -6.92 25.70 0.58
CA LEU A 68 -6.92 27.11 0.98
C LEU A 68 -8.36 27.61 1.04
#